data_AF-A0A916HYL6-F1
#
_entry.id   AF-A0A916HYL6-F1
#
_cell.length_a   1.000
_cell.length_b   1.000
_cell.length_c   1.000
_cell.angle_alpha   90.00
_cell.angle_beta   90.00
_cell.angle_gamma   90.00
#
_symmetry.space_group_name_H-M   'P 1'
#
loop_
_entity.id
_entity.type
_entity.pdbx_description
1 polymer ?
#
loop_
_entity_poly.entity_id
_entity_poly.type
_entity_poly.pdbx_seq_one_letter_code
_entity_poly.pdbx_strand_id
1 'polypeptide(L)'
;MPRRGFTLIELLVVIAVIALLIGLLLPSLGKARESGRFVVCRSNIRQVGLAMFTYAADYKVIPGAYWQGRRAVGNPPPPFNLDWCGRNNQTYVDNPGSFYHPIETSVLRSYMGQTDRTFICPTGKRANLWFDYTMIIRFAGARIDLEWKVSYPETPSVATSPRVYFQAIPLLIEEDDRYYNIDFDDGSFANLDQFSRRHTRAGNIAYLDGSVSQFISPKGGRDNLEEPNDLRANHLRLHARNMMFPVWSSTTAEWGWVNRPR
;
A
#
# COMPACT_ATOMS: atom_id res chain seq x y z
N MET A 1 -4.89 41.80 -56.64
CA MET A 1 -4.20 40.49 -56.64
C MET A 1 -5.19 39.44 -56.13
N PRO A 2 -5.49 38.37 -56.89
CA PRO A 2 -6.43 37.36 -56.43
C PRO A 2 -5.87 36.65 -55.19
N ARG A 3 -6.66 36.60 -54.10
CA ARG A 3 -6.32 35.81 -52.92
C ARG A 3 -6.38 34.33 -53.31
N ARG A 4 -5.27 33.59 -53.12
CA ARG A 4 -5.26 32.13 -53.30
C ARG A 4 -6.22 31.52 -52.27
N GLY A 5 -7.28 30.88 -52.77
CA GLY A 5 -8.21 30.11 -51.94
C GLY A 5 -7.62 28.75 -51.61
N PHE A 6 -7.85 28.29 -50.38
CA PHE A 6 -7.45 26.95 -49.95
C PHE A 6 -8.31 25.91 -50.67
N THR A 7 -7.69 24.89 -51.25
CA THR A 7 -8.42 23.79 -51.90
C THR A 7 -8.90 22.78 -50.86
N LEU A 8 -9.99 22.08 -51.16
CA LEU A 8 -10.53 21.02 -50.31
C LEU A 8 -9.51 19.89 -50.12
N ILE A 9 -8.70 19.61 -51.14
CA ILE A 9 -7.63 18.60 -51.11
C ILE A 9 -6.53 19.00 -50.13
N GLU A 10 -6.06 20.25 -50.17
CA GLU A 10 -5.03 20.73 -49.23
C GLU A 10 -5.50 20.61 -47.78
N LEU A 11 -6.77 20.93 -47.50
CA LEU A 11 -7.33 20.79 -46.16
C LEU A 11 -7.41 19.31 -45.72
N LEU A 12 -7.81 18.44 -46.65
CA LEU A 12 -8.01 17.02 -46.37
C LEU A 12 -6.68 16.29 -46.10
N VAL A 13 -5.61 16.63 -46.83
CA VAL A 13 -4.28 16.06 -46.59
C VAL A 13 -3.74 16.49 -45.22
N VAL A 14 -3.94 17.76 -44.83
CA VAL A 14 -3.47 18.26 -43.53
C VAL A 14 -4.14 17.54 -42.37
N ILE A 15 -5.47 17.40 -42.39
CA ILE A 15 -6.17 16.68 -41.33
C ILE A 15 -5.78 15.20 -41.30
N ALA A 16 -5.51 14.58 -42.46
CA ALA A 16 -5.07 13.19 -42.53
C ALA A 16 -3.69 13.00 -41.88
N VAL A 17 -2.74 13.91 -42.13
CA VAL A 17 -1.42 13.89 -41.49
C VAL A 17 -1.54 14.14 -39.98
N ILE A 18 -2.35 15.11 -39.54
CA ILE A 18 -2.57 15.37 -38.10
C ILE A 18 -3.19 14.15 -37.41
N ALA A 19 -4.21 13.53 -38.01
CA ALA A 19 -4.87 12.34 -37.47
C ALA A 19 -3.90 11.16 -37.35
N LEU A 20 -3.03 10.95 -38.36
CA LEU A 20 -1.98 9.94 -38.32
C LEU A 20 -0.99 10.20 -37.18
N LEU A 21 -0.49 11.43 -37.05
CA LEU A 21 0.46 11.81 -36.00
C LEU A 21 -0.15 11.63 -34.60
N ILE A 22 -1.39 12.09 -34.39
CA ILE A 22 -2.11 11.91 -33.12
C ILE A 22 -2.31 10.42 -32.82
N GLY A 23 -2.67 9.62 -33.82
CA GLY A 23 -2.85 8.17 -33.67
C GLY A 23 -1.58 7.46 -33.17
N LEU A 24 -0.40 7.92 -33.58
CA LEU A 24 0.88 7.39 -33.11
C LEU A 24 1.29 7.94 -31.74
N LEU A 25 0.95 9.19 -31.43
CA LEU A 25 1.38 9.88 -30.20
C LEU A 25 0.52 9.55 -28.97
N LEU A 26 -0.80 9.36 -29.13
CA LEU A 26 -1.72 9.12 -28.01
C LEU A 26 -1.36 7.87 -27.17
N PRO A 27 -1.07 6.70 -27.77
CA PRO A 27 -0.69 5.52 -27.00
C PRO A 27 0.62 5.73 -26.22
N SER A 28 1.59 6.43 -26.82
CA SER A 28 2.88 6.74 -26.20
C SER A 28 2.70 7.67 -25.00
N LEU A 29 1.89 8.72 -25.15
CA LEU A 29 1.61 9.67 -24.07
C LEU A 29 0.89 8.99 -22.89
N GLY A 30 -0.01 8.04 -23.16
CA GLY A 30 -0.67 7.24 -22.13
C GLY A 30 0.34 6.45 -21.27
N LYS A 31 1.27 5.74 -21.92
CA LYS A 31 2.35 4.99 -21.24
C LYS A 31 3.27 5.91 -20.45
N ALA A 32 3.65 7.07 -21.01
CA ALA A 32 4.49 8.05 -20.33
C ALA A 32 3.82 8.61 -19.06
N ARG A 33 2.52 8.93 -19.13
CA ARG A 33 1.74 9.38 -17.97
C ARG A 33 1.67 8.32 -16.87
N GLU A 34 1.44 7.06 -17.24
CA GLU A 34 1.42 5.97 -16.25
C GLU A 34 2.79 5.74 -15.62
N SER A 35 3.87 5.80 -16.40
CA SER A 35 5.23 5.76 -15.86
C SER A 35 5.49 6.92 -14.89
N GLY A 36 5.06 8.14 -15.21
CA GLY A 36 5.15 9.28 -14.29
C GLY A 36 4.38 9.07 -12.98
N ARG A 37 3.15 8.56 -13.06
CA ARG A 37 2.34 8.22 -11.88
C ARG A 37 2.99 7.12 -11.03
N PHE A 38 3.56 6.11 -11.67
CA PHE A 38 4.32 5.07 -10.99
C PHE A 38 5.50 5.64 -10.21
N VAL A 39 6.30 6.54 -10.80
CA VAL A 39 7.41 7.20 -10.09
C VAL A 39 6.91 7.99 -8.88
N VAL A 40 5.79 8.71 -9.03
CA VAL A 40 5.17 9.45 -7.90
C VAL A 40 4.69 8.50 -6.81
N CYS A 41 4.01 7.40 -7.17
CA CYS A 41 3.58 6.37 -6.21
C CYS A 41 4.77 5.81 -5.40
N ARG A 42 5.86 5.47 -6.10
CA ARG A 42 7.09 4.97 -5.49
C ARG A 42 7.76 6.02 -4.58
N SER A 43 7.67 7.30 -4.93
CA SER A 43 8.14 8.39 -4.07
C SER A 43 7.28 8.56 -2.82
N ASN A 44 5.95 8.52 -2.98
CA ASN A 44 4.99 8.62 -1.89
C ASN A 44 5.21 7.52 -0.84
N ILE A 45 5.19 6.25 -1.26
CA ILE A 45 5.40 5.13 -0.32
C ILE A 45 6.78 5.19 0.36
N ARG A 46 7.81 5.71 -0.33
CA ARG A 46 9.14 5.95 0.25
C ARG A 46 9.10 7.04 1.34
N GLN A 47 8.37 8.13 1.12
CA GLN A 47 8.21 9.20 2.10
C GLN A 47 7.48 8.72 3.35
N VAL A 48 6.41 7.92 3.19
CA VAL A 48 5.72 7.29 4.33
C VAL A 48 6.67 6.34 5.07
N GLY A 49 7.40 5.49 4.35
CA GLY A 49 8.40 4.59 4.94
C GLY A 49 9.47 5.34 5.73
N LEU A 50 9.98 6.46 5.20
CA LEU A 50 10.95 7.32 5.90
C LEU A 50 10.39 7.90 7.20
N ALA A 51 9.11 8.31 7.21
CA ALA A 51 8.46 8.77 8.44
C ALA A 51 8.39 7.64 9.49
N MET A 52 8.07 6.42 9.07
CA MET A 52 8.11 5.24 9.96
C MET A 52 9.51 4.95 10.49
N PHE A 53 10.56 5.09 9.68
CA PHE A 53 11.95 4.92 10.13
C PHE A 53 12.36 5.99 11.14
N THR A 54 11.96 7.24 10.91
CA THR A 54 12.27 8.34 11.82
C THR A 54 11.58 8.10 13.16
N TYR A 55 10.31 7.69 13.15
CA TYR A 55 9.61 7.24 14.34
C TYR A 55 10.33 6.07 15.04
N ALA A 56 10.74 5.04 14.28
CA ALA A 56 11.45 3.89 14.84
C ALA A 56 12.83 4.24 15.40
N ALA A 57 13.49 5.29 14.88
CA ALA A 57 14.75 5.78 15.43
C ALA A 57 14.55 6.36 16.84
N ASP A 58 13.45 7.09 17.05
CA ASP A 58 13.11 7.72 18.33
C ASP A 58 12.56 6.72 19.35
N TYR A 59 11.68 5.81 18.93
CA TYR A 59 10.94 4.90 19.82
C TYR A 59 11.44 3.45 19.83
N LYS A 60 12.43 3.09 18.98
CA LYS A 60 13.00 1.74 18.80
C LYS A 60 12.02 0.65 18.34
N VAL A 61 10.81 1.04 17.96
CA VAL A 61 9.75 0.16 17.45
C VAL A 61 9.06 0.82 16.25
N ILE A 62 8.55 0.01 15.34
CA ILE A 62 7.72 0.52 14.24
C ILE A 62 6.28 0.82 14.72
N PRO A 63 5.60 1.82 14.12
CA PRO A 63 4.19 2.06 14.39
C PRO A 63 3.33 0.88 13.87
N GLY A 64 2.04 0.91 14.15
CA GLY A 64 1.09 -0.20 13.95
C GLY A 64 -0.17 0.20 13.21
N ALA A 65 -0.79 -0.72 12.47
CA ALA A 65 -2.13 -0.58 11.88
C ALA A 65 -3.21 -1.25 12.76
N TYR A 66 -3.05 -1.14 14.08
CA TYR A 66 -3.72 -2.02 15.03
C TYR A 66 -5.25 -1.90 14.98
N TRP A 67 -5.94 -3.05 14.91
CA TRP A 67 -7.41 -3.12 15.00
C TRP A 67 -7.87 -2.74 16.41
N GLN A 68 -8.15 -1.45 16.63
CA GLN A 68 -8.81 -0.98 17.85
C GLN A 68 -10.32 -1.24 17.72
N GLY A 69 -10.73 -2.49 17.86
CA GLY A 69 -12.14 -2.80 18.06
C GLY A 69 -12.61 -2.23 19.40
N ARG A 70 -13.06 -0.95 19.42
CA ARG A 70 -13.85 -0.20 20.42
C ARG A 70 -13.55 -0.34 21.93
N ARG A 71 -12.62 -1.19 22.35
CA ARG A 71 -12.32 -1.59 23.73
C ARG A 71 -10.93 -2.22 23.87
N ALA A 72 -9.91 -1.68 23.19
CA ALA A 72 -8.52 -1.93 23.61
C ALA A 72 -8.17 -1.14 24.90
N VAL A 73 -9.11 -1.10 25.84
CA VAL A 73 -8.86 -0.79 27.25
C VAL A 73 -8.50 -2.14 27.90
N GLY A 74 -7.40 -2.74 27.45
CA GLY A 74 -6.62 -3.52 28.40
C GLY A 74 -6.21 -2.57 29.51
N ASN A 75 -6.23 -3.03 30.76
CA ASN A 75 -5.81 -2.20 31.88
C ASN A 75 -4.43 -2.72 32.35
N PRO A 76 -3.34 -1.96 32.18
CA PRO A 76 -3.26 -0.63 31.57
C PRO A 76 -3.33 -0.69 30.03
N PRO A 77 -3.81 0.37 29.37
CA PRO A 77 -3.74 0.47 27.92
C PRO A 77 -2.27 0.41 27.50
N PRO A 78 -1.95 -0.12 26.30
CA PRO A 78 -0.60 -0.02 25.78
C PRO A 78 -0.17 1.46 25.85
N PRO A 79 1.08 1.75 26.27
CA PRO A 79 1.49 3.10 26.64
C PRO A 79 1.44 4.13 25.50
N PHE A 80 1.17 3.70 24.26
CA PHE A 80 1.18 4.54 23.07
C PHE A 80 0.02 4.16 22.14
N ASN A 81 -0.72 5.18 21.66
CA ASN A 81 -1.38 5.06 20.36
C ASN A 81 -0.27 4.70 19.36
N LEU A 82 -0.36 3.57 18.67
CA LEU A 82 0.61 3.20 17.64
C LEU A 82 0.01 3.33 16.25
N ASP A 83 -1.24 3.76 16.13
CA ASP A 83 -1.92 3.87 14.86
C ASP A 83 -1.15 4.80 13.91
N TRP A 84 -0.54 4.21 12.89
CA TRP A 84 0.29 4.89 11.91
C TRP A 84 -0.53 5.74 10.94
N CYS A 85 -1.79 5.39 10.71
CA CYS A 85 -2.67 6.09 9.77
C CYS A 85 -3.67 7.00 10.49
N GLY A 86 -3.93 6.74 11.78
CA GLY A 86 -4.85 7.51 12.62
C GLY A 86 -6.32 7.16 12.41
N ARG A 87 -6.67 6.31 11.43
CA ARG A 87 -8.05 5.89 11.17
C ARG A 87 -8.67 5.11 12.33
N ASN A 88 -7.88 4.26 12.95
CA ASN A 88 -8.27 3.39 14.05
C ASN A 88 -8.06 4.05 15.41
N ASN A 89 -7.57 5.29 15.45
CA ASN A 89 -7.44 6.06 16.68
C ASN A 89 -8.82 6.40 17.25
N GLN A 90 -9.03 6.13 18.54
CA GLN A 90 -10.29 6.39 19.22
C GLN A 90 -10.78 7.84 19.09
N THR A 91 -9.88 8.82 19.16
CA THR A 91 -10.19 10.26 18.99
C THR A 91 -10.78 10.55 17.61
N TYR A 92 -10.22 9.92 16.56
CA TYR A 92 -10.74 10.05 15.20
C TYR A 92 -12.06 9.30 15.04
N VAL A 93 -12.17 8.09 15.58
CA VAL A 93 -13.38 7.24 15.52
C VAL A 93 -14.56 7.91 16.22
N ASP A 94 -14.34 8.56 17.37
CA ASP A 94 -15.39 9.22 18.14
C ASP A 94 -15.93 10.48 17.46
N ASN A 95 -15.08 11.18 16.69
CA ASN A 95 -15.45 12.45 16.06
C ASN A 95 -14.70 12.70 14.74
N PRO A 96 -14.96 11.90 13.69
CA PRO A 96 -14.22 11.99 12.44
C PRO A 96 -14.41 13.33 11.72
N GLY A 97 -15.57 13.98 11.91
CA GLY A 97 -15.87 15.29 11.29
C GLY A 97 -15.06 16.46 11.84
N SER A 98 -14.30 16.26 12.94
CA SER A 98 -13.43 17.30 13.50
C SER A 98 -12.03 17.31 12.91
N PHE A 99 -11.71 16.35 12.04
CA PHE A 99 -10.41 16.23 11.39
C PHE A 99 -10.58 16.29 9.88
N TYR A 100 -9.67 16.98 9.20
CA TYR A 100 -9.64 16.99 7.74
C TYR A 100 -9.11 15.65 7.20
N HIS A 101 -8.18 15.02 7.92
CA HIS A 101 -7.59 13.74 7.55
C HIS A 101 -7.29 12.87 8.78
N PRO A 102 -7.47 11.52 8.72
CA PRO A 102 -7.18 10.62 9.85
C PRO A 102 -5.76 10.76 10.43
N ILE A 103 -4.79 11.07 9.57
CA ILE A 103 -3.37 11.29 9.95
C ILE A 103 -3.18 12.34 11.05
N GLU A 104 -4.13 13.25 11.26
CA GLU A 104 -4.05 14.25 12.33
C GLU A 104 -4.02 13.64 13.73
N THR A 105 -4.55 12.42 13.88
CA THR A 105 -4.54 11.66 15.14
C THR A 105 -3.47 10.56 15.16
N SER A 106 -2.69 10.42 14.09
CA SER A 106 -1.62 9.44 13.95
C SER A 106 -0.35 9.85 14.70
N VAL A 107 0.42 8.85 15.13
CA VAL A 107 1.79 9.06 15.63
C VAL A 107 2.75 9.60 14.58
N LEU A 108 2.44 9.44 13.29
CA LEU A 108 3.26 9.93 12.20
C LEU A 108 3.02 11.41 11.89
N ARG A 109 2.01 12.05 12.51
CA ARG A 109 1.62 13.43 12.22
C ARG A 109 2.76 14.45 12.34
N SER A 110 3.63 14.28 13.34
CA SER A 110 4.78 15.15 13.58
C SER A 110 5.91 14.95 12.56
N TYR A 111 5.98 13.79 11.92
CA TYR A 111 7.03 13.45 10.96
C TYR A 111 6.63 13.78 9.53
N MET A 112 5.33 13.75 9.22
CA MET A 112 4.82 13.93 7.86
C MET A 112 4.24 15.32 7.60
N GLY A 113 3.90 16.10 8.63
CA GLY A 113 3.30 17.42 8.43
C GLY A 113 1.89 17.33 7.83
N GLN A 114 1.55 18.23 6.91
CA GLN A 114 0.26 18.27 6.20
C GLN A 114 0.36 17.62 4.81
N THR A 115 0.67 16.32 4.76
CA THR A 115 0.80 15.57 3.50
C THR A 115 -0.23 14.44 3.41
N ASP A 116 -1.51 14.80 3.33
CA ASP A 116 -2.63 13.88 3.11
C ASP A 116 -2.47 13.07 1.80
N ARG A 117 -2.05 13.73 0.72
CA ARG A 117 -1.95 13.08 -0.60
C ARG A 117 -0.80 12.08 -0.75
N THR A 118 0.17 12.06 0.18
CA THR A 118 1.30 11.11 0.12
C THR A 118 0.89 9.70 0.51
N PHE A 119 -0.31 9.50 1.06
CA PHE A 119 -0.83 8.17 1.41
C PHE A 119 -1.60 7.49 0.27
N ILE A 120 -1.76 8.21 -0.85
CA ILE A 120 -2.60 7.81 -1.97
C ILE A 120 -1.72 7.60 -3.21
N CYS A 121 -2.04 6.56 -3.95
CA CYS A 121 -1.43 6.28 -5.23
C CYS A 121 -2.14 7.08 -6.34
N PRO A 122 -1.40 7.84 -7.18
CA PRO A 122 -1.98 8.68 -8.22
C PRO A 122 -2.61 7.91 -9.40
N THR A 123 -2.46 6.58 -9.46
CA THR A 123 -3.06 5.72 -10.49
C THR A 123 -4.41 5.13 -10.06
N GLY A 124 -4.70 5.06 -8.75
CA GLY A 124 -5.92 4.44 -8.23
C GLY A 124 -7.20 5.15 -8.69
N LYS A 125 -8.23 4.37 -9.06
CA LYS A 125 -9.58 4.90 -9.21
C LYS A 125 -10.18 4.92 -7.80
N ARG A 126 -10.33 6.11 -7.23
CA ARG A 126 -10.69 6.40 -5.83
C ARG A 126 -11.86 5.58 -5.27
N ALA A 127 -11.58 4.35 -4.84
CA ALA A 127 -12.51 3.56 -4.04
C ALA A 127 -12.27 3.80 -2.55
N ASN A 128 -11.01 4.01 -2.15
CA ASN A 128 -10.58 4.53 -0.86
C ASN A 128 -10.28 6.05 -0.96
N LEU A 129 -10.60 6.82 0.08
CA LEU A 129 -10.39 8.28 0.13
C LEU A 129 -9.08 8.71 0.80
N TRP A 130 -8.47 7.86 1.62
CA TRP A 130 -7.38 8.25 2.53
C TRP A 130 -6.10 7.41 2.38
N PHE A 131 -6.18 6.08 2.17
CA PHE A 131 -5.00 5.21 2.18
C PHE A 131 -4.98 4.16 1.04
N ASP A 132 -3.94 4.20 0.20
CA ASP A 132 -3.60 3.10 -0.74
C ASP A 132 -2.42 2.25 -0.26
N TYR A 133 -1.62 2.79 0.66
CA TYR A 133 -0.50 2.09 1.26
C TYR A 133 -0.93 1.56 2.62
N THR A 134 -0.83 0.26 2.81
CA THR A 134 -1.27 -0.40 4.03
C THR A 134 -0.14 -1.20 4.67
N MET A 135 -0.27 -1.42 5.98
CA MET A 135 0.77 -2.05 6.79
C MET A 135 0.27 -3.39 7.32
N ILE A 136 1.13 -4.41 7.32
CA ILE A 136 0.78 -5.72 7.90
C ILE A 136 0.32 -5.53 9.35
N ILE A 137 -0.90 -5.95 9.66
CA ILE A 137 -1.57 -5.60 10.92
C ILE A 137 -0.81 -6.05 12.18
N ARG A 138 -0.08 -7.18 12.08
CA ARG A 138 0.72 -7.76 13.19
C ARG A 138 2.06 -7.08 13.46
N PHE A 139 2.45 -6.08 12.68
CA PHE A 139 3.77 -5.45 12.82
C PHE A 139 3.79 -4.31 13.85
N ALA A 140 2.67 -4.00 14.49
CA ALA A 140 2.60 -3.00 15.55
C ALA A 140 3.61 -3.27 16.69
N GLY A 141 4.51 -2.32 16.91
CA GLY A 141 5.51 -2.42 17.99
C GLY A 141 6.65 -3.37 17.68
N ALA A 142 6.82 -3.81 16.44
CA ALA A 142 7.94 -4.66 16.05
C ALA A 142 9.28 -3.92 16.22
N ARG A 143 10.27 -4.60 16.79
CA ARG A 143 11.65 -4.17 16.91
C ARG A 143 12.37 -4.35 15.58
N ILE A 144 13.16 -3.37 15.20
CA ILE A 144 13.88 -3.36 13.92
C ILE A 144 15.20 -4.14 13.94
N ASP A 145 15.70 -4.54 15.11
CA ASP A 145 17.00 -5.20 15.28
C ASP A 145 16.94 -6.74 15.20
N LEU A 146 15.76 -7.30 14.98
CA LEU A 146 15.57 -8.74 14.95
C LEU A 146 15.67 -9.28 13.51
N GLU A 147 16.40 -10.39 13.35
CA GLU A 147 16.52 -11.09 12.08
C GLU A 147 15.23 -11.83 11.72
N TRP A 148 14.36 -11.15 10.98
CA TRP A 148 13.12 -11.74 10.48
C TRP A 148 13.10 -11.86 8.97
N LYS A 149 12.31 -12.82 8.49
CA LYS A 149 12.03 -12.96 7.06
C LYS A 149 10.54 -13.16 6.85
N VAL A 150 9.99 -12.57 5.80
CA VAL A 150 8.61 -12.82 5.38
C VAL A 150 8.64 -13.65 4.11
N SER A 151 7.72 -14.60 4.01
CA SER A 151 7.57 -15.46 2.85
C SER A 151 6.13 -15.54 2.38
N TYR A 152 5.95 -15.91 1.12
CA TYR A 152 4.68 -16.17 0.48
C TYR A 152 4.78 -17.44 -0.40
N PRO A 153 3.68 -18.16 -0.66
CA PRO A 153 3.69 -19.30 -1.58
C PRO A 153 3.81 -18.86 -3.04
N GLU A 154 4.49 -19.64 -3.88
CA GLU A 154 4.51 -19.41 -5.34
C GLU A 154 3.12 -19.54 -5.96
N THR A 155 2.34 -20.50 -5.46
CA THR A 155 0.97 -20.81 -5.90
C THR A 155 0.04 -20.75 -4.69
N PRO A 156 -0.65 -19.62 -4.43
CA PRO A 156 -1.45 -19.41 -3.22
C PRO A 156 -2.54 -20.45 -2.97
N SER A 157 -3.15 -21.01 -4.02
CA SER A 157 -4.20 -22.04 -3.87
C SER A 157 -3.68 -23.39 -3.40
N VAL A 158 -2.36 -23.63 -3.41
CA VAL A 158 -1.75 -24.92 -3.07
C VAL A 158 -1.06 -24.81 -1.72
N ALA A 159 -1.61 -25.48 -0.70
CA ALA A 159 -1.10 -25.43 0.67
C ALA A 159 0.37 -25.86 0.82
N THR A 160 0.83 -26.79 -0.01
CA THR A 160 2.20 -27.32 -0.04
C THR A 160 3.12 -26.59 -1.02
N SER A 161 2.67 -25.48 -1.61
CA SER A 161 3.45 -24.71 -2.57
C SER A 161 4.79 -24.26 -1.97
N PRO A 162 5.90 -24.34 -2.74
CA PRO A 162 7.17 -23.75 -2.35
C PRO A 162 6.99 -22.29 -1.92
N ARG A 163 7.76 -21.88 -0.92
CA ARG A 163 7.68 -20.52 -0.38
C ARG A 163 8.85 -19.69 -0.86
N VAL A 164 8.55 -18.51 -1.38
CA VAL A 164 9.52 -17.49 -1.76
C VAL A 164 9.63 -16.48 -0.64
N TYR A 165 10.85 -16.04 -0.36
CA TYR A 165 11.09 -14.97 0.61
C TYR A 165 11.08 -13.62 -0.09
N PHE A 166 10.50 -12.62 0.57
CA PHE A 166 10.71 -11.24 0.16
C PHE A 166 12.19 -10.86 0.32
N GLN A 167 12.65 -9.89 -0.47
CA GLN A 167 14.02 -9.37 -0.38
C GLN A 167 14.36 -8.84 1.02
N ALA A 168 13.38 -8.24 1.67
CA ALA A 168 13.41 -7.72 3.03
C ALA A 168 11.97 -7.78 3.60
N ILE A 169 11.79 -7.40 4.86
CA ILE A 169 10.47 -7.40 5.51
C ILE A 169 9.60 -6.31 4.87
N PRO A 170 8.44 -6.63 4.26
CA PRO A 170 7.51 -5.62 3.75
C PRO A 170 7.01 -4.76 4.90
N LEU A 171 7.26 -3.46 4.82
CA LEU A 171 6.79 -2.47 5.81
C LEU A 171 5.46 -1.87 5.35
N LEU A 172 5.44 -1.29 4.14
CA LEU A 172 4.24 -0.75 3.51
C LEU A 172 3.98 -1.48 2.20
N ILE A 173 2.74 -1.83 1.96
CA ILE A 173 2.27 -2.56 0.80
C ILE A 173 1.24 -1.68 0.09
N GLU A 174 1.41 -1.46 -1.21
CA GLU A 174 0.35 -0.88 -2.01
C GLU A 174 -0.77 -1.92 -2.22
N GLU A 175 -1.96 -1.60 -1.74
CA GLU A 175 -3.11 -2.52 -1.75
C GLU A 175 -3.92 -2.42 -3.04
N ASP A 176 -4.58 -3.53 -3.40
CA ASP A 176 -5.54 -3.56 -4.50
C ASP A 176 -6.78 -2.71 -4.14
N ASP A 177 -7.16 -1.75 -4.99
CA ASP A 177 -8.29 -0.84 -4.76
C ASP A 177 -9.64 -1.54 -4.85
N ARG A 178 -9.73 -2.72 -5.47
CA ARG A 178 -11.02 -3.35 -5.76
C ARG A 178 -11.46 -4.33 -4.69
N TYR A 179 -10.51 -4.96 -4.02
CA TYR A 179 -10.78 -6.03 -3.08
C TYR A 179 -10.43 -5.57 -1.68
N TYR A 180 -11.46 -5.47 -0.84
CA TYR A 180 -11.40 -5.15 0.60
C TYR A 180 -10.97 -3.71 0.96
N ASN A 181 -10.15 -3.05 0.15
CA ASN A 181 -9.79 -1.63 0.36
C ASN A 181 -10.97 -0.65 0.14
N ILE A 182 -12.06 -1.08 -0.49
CA ILE A 182 -13.31 -0.29 -0.60
C ILE A 182 -14.13 -0.35 0.70
N ASP A 183 -14.09 -1.51 1.36
CA ASP A 183 -14.97 -1.82 2.49
C ASP A 183 -14.32 -1.41 3.83
N PHE A 184 -12.98 -1.43 3.90
CA PHE A 184 -12.21 -1.16 5.11
C PHE A 184 -11.01 -0.24 4.81
N ASP A 185 -11.27 1.07 4.79
CA ASP A 185 -10.22 2.08 4.71
C ASP A 185 -9.57 2.29 6.10
N ASP A 186 -8.70 1.39 6.50
CA ASP A 186 -8.11 1.33 7.85
C ASP A 186 -6.57 1.34 7.89
N GLY A 187 -5.92 1.44 6.74
CA GLY A 187 -4.45 1.43 6.62
C GLY A 187 -3.81 0.09 7.00
N SER A 188 -4.59 -0.98 7.17
CA SER A 188 -4.14 -2.32 7.53
C SER A 188 -4.05 -3.22 6.30
N PHE A 189 -3.07 -4.12 6.30
CA PHE A 189 -2.98 -5.21 5.35
C PHE A 189 -3.19 -6.53 6.10
N ALA A 190 -4.40 -7.09 5.99
CA ALA A 190 -4.91 -8.19 6.78
C ALA A 190 -5.81 -9.14 5.96
N ASN A 191 -6.04 -10.33 6.51
CA ASN A 191 -6.97 -11.34 6.00
C ASN A 191 -6.95 -11.55 4.46
N LEU A 192 -7.91 -10.94 3.74
CA LEU A 192 -8.17 -11.14 2.32
C LEU A 192 -7.59 -10.04 1.43
N ASP A 193 -6.91 -9.04 2.02
CA ASP A 193 -6.31 -7.93 1.32
C ASP A 193 -5.26 -8.42 0.32
N GLN A 194 -5.26 -7.81 -0.86
CA GLN A 194 -4.45 -8.21 -2.00
C GLN A 194 -3.41 -7.14 -2.35
N PHE A 195 -2.30 -7.60 -2.90
CA PHE A 195 -1.29 -6.70 -3.47
C PHE A 195 -1.82 -6.02 -4.72
N SER A 196 -1.55 -4.72 -4.85
CA SER A 196 -1.97 -3.95 -6.01
C SER A 196 -1.31 -4.44 -7.30
N ARG A 197 -2.02 -4.27 -8.42
CA ARG A 197 -1.50 -4.52 -9.78
C ARG A 197 -1.61 -3.33 -10.72
N ARG A 198 -1.86 -2.14 -10.18
CA ARG A 198 -2.17 -0.94 -10.97
C ARG A 198 -1.00 -0.40 -11.80
N HIS A 199 0.24 -0.67 -11.40
CA HIS A 199 1.43 -0.20 -12.10
C HIS A 199 2.01 -1.27 -13.03
N THR A 200 1.43 -1.40 -14.22
CA THR A 200 1.85 -2.41 -15.22
C THR A 200 1.85 -3.82 -14.61
N ARG A 201 0.71 -4.21 -14.00
CA ARG A 201 0.50 -5.52 -13.36
C ARG A 201 1.32 -5.79 -12.10
N ALA A 202 1.79 -4.74 -11.43
CA ALA A 202 2.53 -4.80 -10.18
C ALA A 202 2.10 -3.67 -9.24
N GLY A 203 2.49 -3.80 -7.97
CA GLY A 203 2.34 -2.79 -6.92
C GLY A 203 3.70 -2.43 -6.32
N ASN A 204 3.76 -1.36 -5.55
CA ASN A 204 4.97 -0.99 -4.82
C ASN A 204 4.95 -1.55 -3.40
N ILE A 205 6.13 -1.95 -2.92
CA ILE A 205 6.37 -2.31 -1.53
C ILE A 205 7.55 -1.48 -1.02
N ALA A 206 7.37 -0.83 0.12
CA ALA A 206 8.47 -0.31 0.90
C ALA A 206 8.86 -1.33 1.97
N TYR A 207 10.16 -1.52 2.16
CA TYR A 207 10.72 -2.53 3.03
C TYR A 207 11.38 -1.92 4.26
N LEU A 208 11.55 -2.74 5.30
CA LEU A 208 12.18 -2.36 6.57
C LEU A 208 13.69 -2.02 6.45
N ASP A 209 14.32 -2.29 5.30
CA ASP A 209 15.69 -1.85 5.01
C ASP A 209 15.76 -0.46 4.33
N GLY A 210 14.62 0.19 4.12
CA GLY A 210 14.52 1.50 3.43
C GLY A 210 14.49 1.41 1.91
N SER A 211 14.58 0.20 1.35
CA SER A 211 14.38 -0.02 -0.07
C SER A 211 12.90 0.06 -0.44
N VAL A 212 12.62 0.43 -1.69
CA VAL A 212 11.29 0.36 -2.27
C VAL A 212 11.43 -0.37 -3.59
N SER A 213 10.69 -1.46 -3.79
CA SER A 213 10.69 -2.21 -5.04
C SER A 213 9.28 -2.41 -5.58
N GLN A 214 9.24 -2.73 -6.87
CA GLN A 214 8.04 -3.19 -7.53
C GLN A 214 7.87 -4.69 -7.24
N PHE A 215 6.66 -5.08 -6.86
CA PHE A 215 6.31 -6.46 -6.55
C PHE A 215 5.22 -6.95 -7.49
N ILE A 216 5.51 -8.07 -8.17
CA ILE A 216 4.56 -8.79 -9.00
C ILE A 216 4.03 -9.94 -8.16
N SER A 217 2.84 -9.76 -7.60
CA SER A 217 2.20 -10.80 -6.80
C SER A 217 1.73 -11.97 -7.67
N PRO A 218 1.82 -13.22 -7.18
CA PRO A 218 1.03 -14.31 -7.73
C PRO A 218 -0.44 -13.90 -7.78
N LYS A 219 -1.08 -14.11 -8.93
CA LYS A 219 -2.49 -13.82 -9.14
C LYS A 219 -3.11 -14.87 -10.05
N GLY A 220 -4.41 -15.05 -9.95
CA GLY A 220 -5.18 -15.83 -10.91
C GLY A 220 -5.12 -15.27 -12.34
N GLY A 221 -5.81 -15.94 -13.25
CA GLY A 221 -5.82 -15.57 -14.67
C GLY A 221 -6.63 -14.31 -14.98
N ARG A 222 -7.53 -13.89 -14.08
CA ARG A 222 -8.45 -12.77 -14.30
C ARG A 222 -8.18 -11.64 -13.30
N ASP A 223 -7.58 -10.55 -13.81
CA ASP A 223 -7.21 -9.37 -12.99
C ASP A 223 -8.40 -8.68 -12.30
N ASN A 224 -9.62 -8.90 -12.79
CA ASN A 224 -10.85 -8.26 -12.33
C ASN A 224 -11.77 -9.17 -11.51
N LEU A 225 -11.34 -10.37 -11.15
CA LEU A 225 -12.05 -11.23 -10.22
C LEU A 225 -11.13 -11.67 -9.08
N GLU A 226 -11.72 -11.88 -7.91
CA GLU A 226 -11.04 -12.51 -6.80
C GLU A 226 -10.96 -14.02 -7.06
N GLU A 227 -9.75 -14.57 -7.05
CA GLU A 227 -9.49 -15.97 -7.36
C GLU A 227 -8.69 -16.66 -6.24
N PRO A 228 -8.75 -18.01 -6.14
CA PRO A 228 -7.98 -18.76 -5.14
C PRO A 228 -6.46 -18.64 -5.28
N ASN A 229 -5.97 -18.30 -6.48
CA ASN A 229 -4.54 -18.10 -6.76
C ASN A 229 -4.06 -16.67 -6.47
N ASP A 230 -4.92 -15.80 -5.95
CA ASP A 230 -4.54 -14.45 -5.60
C ASP A 230 -3.74 -14.46 -4.30
N LEU A 231 -2.56 -13.86 -4.34
CA LEU A 231 -1.78 -13.67 -3.13
C LEU A 231 -2.46 -12.63 -2.23
N ARG A 232 -2.66 -13.04 -0.97
CA ARG A 232 -3.37 -12.27 0.06
C ARG A 232 -2.56 -12.22 1.35
N ALA A 233 -2.92 -11.31 2.24
CA ALA A 233 -2.32 -11.22 3.57
C ALA A 233 -2.32 -12.58 4.32
N ASN A 234 -3.39 -13.37 4.25
CA ASN A 234 -3.49 -14.69 4.91
C ASN A 234 -2.50 -15.74 4.43
N HIS A 235 -1.86 -15.55 3.27
CA HIS A 235 -0.83 -16.43 2.74
C HIS A 235 0.57 -16.09 3.28
N LEU A 236 0.75 -14.88 3.82
CA LEU A 236 2.04 -14.41 4.31
C LEU A 236 2.43 -15.14 5.59
N ARG A 237 3.71 -15.49 5.68
CA ARG A 237 4.29 -16.11 6.88
C ARG A 237 5.55 -15.38 7.28
N LEU A 238 5.60 -15.00 8.55
CA LEU A 238 6.81 -14.47 9.18
C LEU A 238 7.63 -15.62 9.74
N HIS A 239 8.94 -15.53 9.57
CA HIS A 239 9.93 -16.45 10.10
C HIS A 239 10.84 -15.72 11.06
N ALA A 240 10.93 -16.23 12.27
CA ALA A 240 11.78 -15.70 13.33
C ALA A 240 12.22 -16.84 14.26
N ARG A 241 13.50 -16.91 14.64
CA ARG A 241 14.02 -17.90 15.60
C ARG A 241 13.60 -19.36 15.30
N ASN A 242 13.69 -19.77 14.03
CA ASN A 242 13.26 -21.08 13.52
C ASN A 242 11.76 -21.41 13.66
N MET A 243 10.93 -20.41 13.98
CA MET A 243 9.48 -20.54 14.04
C MET A 243 8.83 -19.80 12.86
N MET A 244 7.66 -20.29 12.45
CA MET A 244 6.86 -19.72 11.36
C MET A 244 5.50 -19.30 11.88
N PHE A 245 5.03 -18.11 11.49
CA PHE A 245 3.80 -17.55 12.03
C PHE A 245 2.91 -16.89 10.98
N PRO A 246 1.58 -16.96 11.14
CA PRO A 246 0.64 -16.15 10.37
C PRO A 246 0.71 -14.67 10.78
N VAL A 247 0.48 -13.76 9.83
CA VAL A 247 0.52 -12.30 10.06
C VAL A 247 -0.77 -11.55 9.70
N TRP A 248 -1.83 -12.27 9.40
CA TRP A 248 -3.03 -11.75 8.72
C TRP A 248 -4.17 -11.30 9.62
N SER A 249 -4.07 -11.49 10.93
CA SER A 249 -5.06 -11.04 11.91
C SER A 249 -4.36 -10.45 13.10
N SER A 250 -4.99 -9.58 13.89
CA SER A 250 -4.40 -9.10 15.13
C SER A 250 -5.40 -9.15 16.28
N THR A 251 -4.92 -9.38 17.50
CA THR A 251 -5.71 -9.28 18.73
C THR A 251 -5.03 -8.39 19.76
N THR A 252 -5.75 -8.02 20.83
CA THR A 252 -5.24 -7.01 21.74
C THR A 252 -4.00 -7.40 22.52
N ALA A 253 -3.79 -8.70 22.70
CA ALA A 253 -2.65 -9.28 23.40
C ALA A 253 -1.38 -9.41 22.53
N GLU A 254 -1.44 -8.99 21.26
CA GLU A 254 -0.37 -9.23 20.28
C GLU A 254 0.57 -8.03 20.09
N TRP A 255 0.54 -7.04 20.98
CA TRP A 255 1.49 -5.93 20.96
C TRP A 255 2.93 -6.42 21.04
N GLY A 256 3.77 -6.03 20.07
CA GLY A 256 5.16 -6.47 20.02
C GLY A 256 5.30 -8.00 20.03
N TRP A 257 4.24 -8.73 19.69
CA TRP A 257 4.22 -10.21 19.71
C TRP A 257 5.31 -10.77 18.82
N VAL A 258 5.56 -10.11 17.70
CA VAL A 258 6.64 -10.47 16.78
C VAL A 258 8.04 -10.41 17.43
N ASN A 259 8.22 -9.61 18.48
CA ASN A 259 9.46 -9.52 19.25
C ASN A 259 9.65 -10.68 20.22
N ARG A 260 8.54 -11.26 20.69
CA ARG A 260 8.49 -12.36 21.65
C ARG A 260 7.36 -13.32 21.25
N PRO A 261 7.54 -14.06 20.15
CA PRO A 261 6.52 -15.01 19.72
C PRO A 261 6.36 -16.07 20.82
N ARG A 262 5.13 -16.23 21.30
CA ARG A 262 4.75 -17.26 22.27
C ARG A 262 4.50 -18.59 21.56
#